data_AF-A0A815VE64-F1
#
_entry.id   AF-A0A815VE64-F1
#
_cell.length_a   1.000
_cell.length_b   1.000
_cell.length_c   1.000
_cell.angle_alpha   90.00
_cell.angle_beta   90.00
_cell.angle_gamma   90.00
#
_symmetry.space_group_name_H-M   'P 1'
#
loop_
_entity.id
_entity.type
_entity.pdbx_description
1 polymer ?
#
loop_
_entity_poly.entity_id
_entity_poly.type
_entity_poly.pdbx_seq_one_letter_code
_entity_poly.pdbx_strand_id
1 'polypeptide(L)'
;MGDIQKSFHYTATLEQAVAISVSSGNDINCGEEFKLLHKAISYGFVNFDTINLAIRRGLHSRFLSGNFDPIGTDPYSSIPYSIVDSIEHKLLTKQIVSESIVLLQNPKQILPFNLTKIKQIAVIGPSSNDITVQAHTYHGTPSKWITTLDGIQSIALKYN
;
A
#
# COMPACT_ATOMS: atom_id res chain seq x y z
N MET A 1 18.06 8.39 -5.37
CA MET A 1 19.35 9.09 -5.59
C MET A 1 19.56 9.42 -7.06
N GLY A 2 19.10 8.56 -7.96
CA GLY A 2 19.07 8.83 -9.39
C GLY A 2 18.54 10.22 -9.69
N ASP A 3 17.42 10.63 -9.09
CA ASP A 3 16.85 11.96 -9.33
C ASP A 3 17.70 13.13 -8.83
N ILE A 4 18.42 12.97 -7.71
CA ILE A 4 19.31 14.02 -7.18
C ILE A 4 20.33 14.43 -8.23
N GLN A 5 20.85 13.46 -9.00
CA GLN A 5 21.80 13.72 -10.07
C GLN A 5 21.12 13.98 -11.43
N LYS A 6 20.19 13.12 -11.83
CA LYS A 6 19.64 13.10 -13.20
C LYS A 6 18.54 14.13 -13.43
N SER A 7 17.70 14.35 -12.42
CA SER A 7 16.46 15.14 -12.56
C SER A 7 16.64 16.53 -11.95
N PHE A 8 17.30 16.60 -10.79
CA PHE A 8 17.51 17.86 -10.05
C PHE A 8 18.87 18.48 -10.31
N HIS A 9 19.81 17.75 -10.91
CA HIS A 9 21.18 18.22 -11.18
C HIS A 9 21.90 18.81 -9.97
N TYR A 10 21.56 18.32 -8.77
CA TYR A 10 22.10 18.83 -7.51
C TYR A 10 23.56 18.37 -7.29
N THR A 11 23.95 17.27 -7.92
CA THR A 11 25.33 16.79 -7.94
C THR A 11 25.79 16.48 -9.36
N ALA A 12 27.10 16.58 -9.60
CA ALA A 12 27.66 16.34 -10.93
C ALA A 12 27.70 14.84 -11.28
N THR A 13 27.89 13.97 -10.28
CA THR A 13 27.94 12.51 -10.47
C THR A 13 26.97 11.78 -9.55
N LEU A 14 26.68 10.52 -9.88
CA LEU A 14 25.81 9.68 -9.09
C LEU A 14 26.47 9.25 -7.77
N GLU A 15 27.81 9.10 -7.75
CA GLU A 15 28.58 8.86 -6.52
C GLU A 15 28.45 10.02 -5.53
N GLN A 16 28.46 11.27 -6.02
CA GLN A 16 28.19 12.44 -5.19
C GLN A 16 26.74 12.47 -4.68
N ALA A 17 25.77 12.12 -5.53
CA ALA A 17 24.36 12.01 -5.11
C ALA A 17 24.16 10.96 -4.02
N VAL A 18 24.83 9.81 -4.12
CA VAL A 18 24.79 8.74 -3.12
C VAL A 18 25.43 9.21 -1.81
N ALA A 19 26.60 9.84 -1.89
CA ALA A 19 27.31 10.38 -0.73
C ALA A 19 26.47 11.42 0.04
N ILE A 20 25.90 12.40 -0.67
CA ILE A 20 25.09 13.43 -0.03
C ILE A 20 23.79 12.86 0.54
N SER A 21 23.21 11.85 -0.11
CA SER A 21 21.99 11.19 0.40
C SER A 21 22.21 10.55 1.76
N VAL A 22 23.24 9.70 1.88
CA VAL A 22 23.51 9.01 3.16
C VAL A 22 24.00 9.99 4.22
N SER A 23 24.79 11.00 3.84
CA SER A 23 25.25 12.06 4.76
C SER A 23 24.10 12.93 5.27
N SER A 24 23.02 13.03 4.49
CA SER A 24 21.78 13.74 4.88
C SER A 24 20.82 12.86 5.71
N GLY A 25 21.25 11.65 6.11
CA GLY A 25 20.47 10.74 6.95
C GLY A 25 19.53 9.82 6.18
N ASN A 26 19.67 9.70 4.86
CA ASN A 26 18.96 8.65 4.14
C ASN A 26 19.67 7.31 4.33
N ASP A 27 19.19 6.52 5.29
CA ASP A 27 19.87 5.29 5.72
C ASP A 27 19.61 4.08 4.80
N ILE A 28 18.54 4.13 3.98
CA ILE A 28 18.14 3.07 3.05
C ILE A 28 17.91 3.61 1.63
N ASN A 29 18.11 2.77 0.62
CA ASN A 29 17.84 3.11 -0.77
C ASN A 29 16.79 2.15 -1.33
N CYS A 30 15.65 2.69 -1.75
CA CYS A 30 14.68 1.96 -2.55
C CYS A 30 15.11 2.05 -4.02
N GLY A 31 16.10 1.24 -4.39
CA GLY A 31 16.79 1.28 -5.67
C GLY A 31 18.07 0.46 -5.63
N GLU A 32 19.04 0.81 -6.46
CA GLU A 32 20.34 0.13 -6.49
C GLU A 32 21.53 1.07 -6.26
N GLU A 33 21.32 2.38 -6.12
CA GLU A 33 22.41 3.36 -6.22
C GLU A 33 23.40 3.26 -5.06
N PHE A 34 22.98 2.72 -3.91
CA PHE A 34 23.89 2.44 -2.79
C PHE A 34 25.00 1.42 -3.11
N LYS A 35 24.90 0.65 -4.21
CA LYS A 35 26.04 -0.12 -4.72
C LYS A 35 27.26 0.74 -5.04
N LEU A 36 27.09 2.05 -5.24
CA LEU A 36 28.17 3.00 -5.51
C LEU A 36 28.82 3.60 -4.25
N LEU A 37 28.35 3.25 -3.04
CA LEU A 37 28.93 3.77 -1.80
C LEU A 37 30.44 3.48 -1.68
N HIS A 38 30.89 2.30 -2.14
CA HIS A 38 32.32 1.98 -2.14
C HIS A 38 33.14 2.98 -2.98
N LYS A 39 32.62 3.42 -4.13
CA LYS A 39 33.27 4.45 -4.96
C LYS A 39 33.23 5.80 -4.28
N ALA A 40 32.08 6.17 -3.72
CA ALA A 40 31.91 7.43 -2.99
C ALA A 40 32.89 7.56 -1.82
N ILE A 41 33.18 6.46 -1.11
CA ILE A 41 34.24 6.40 -0.10
C ILE A 41 35.62 6.56 -0.75
N SER A 42 35.92 5.80 -1.81
CA SER A 42 37.23 5.85 -2.48
C SER A 42 37.58 7.22 -3.05
N TYR A 43 36.56 7.99 -3.45
CA TYR A 43 36.69 9.36 -3.94
C TYR A 43 36.65 10.42 -2.82
N GLY A 44 36.46 10.00 -1.56
CA GLY A 44 36.41 10.91 -0.41
C GLY A 44 35.13 11.73 -0.30
N PHE A 45 34.05 11.37 -1.01
CA PHE A 45 32.78 12.09 -0.94
C PHE A 45 31.99 11.80 0.34
N VAL A 46 32.24 10.64 0.96
CA VAL A 46 31.64 10.25 2.25
C VAL A 46 32.63 9.37 3.02
N ASN A 47 32.61 9.44 4.35
CA ASN A 47 33.42 8.56 5.18
C ASN A 47 32.68 7.27 5.57
N PHE A 48 33.45 6.27 5.99
CA PHE A 48 32.88 4.99 6.42
C PHE A 48 31.98 5.12 7.67
N ASP A 49 32.29 6.04 8.58
CA ASP A 49 31.52 6.24 9.81
C ASP A 49 30.07 6.68 9.55
N THR A 50 29.85 7.50 8.52
CA THR A 50 28.49 7.91 8.09
C THR A 50 27.68 6.70 7.64
N ILE A 51 28.31 5.78 6.91
CA ILE A 51 27.66 4.54 6.46
C ILE A 51 27.43 3.60 7.64
N ASN A 52 28.39 3.49 8.55
CA ASN A 52 28.25 2.69 9.76
C ASN A 52 27.09 3.18 10.63
N LEU A 53 26.88 4.50 10.73
CA LEU A 53 25.73 5.08 11.42
C LEU A 53 24.40 4.69 10.76
N ALA A 54 24.31 4.77 9.43
CA ALA A 54 23.12 4.33 8.67
C ALA A 54 22.81 2.85 8.91
N ILE A 55 23.83 1.99 8.86
CA ILE A 55 23.69 0.55 9.15
C ILE A 55 23.21 0.34 10.58
N ARG A 56 23.80 1.03 11.57
CA ARG A 56 23.38 0.92 12.98
C ARG A 56 21.91 1.28 13.16
N ARG A 57 21.41 2.33 12.50
CA ARG A 57 20.00 2.72 12.54
C ARG A 57 19.10 1.67 11.89
N GLY A 58 19.47 1.20 10.69
CA GLY A 58 18.70 0.14 10.00
C GLY A 58 18.63 -1.16 10.80
N LEU A 59 19.75 -1.59 11.40
CA LEU A 59 19.79 -2.76 12.28
C LEU A 59 18.99 -2.54 13.56
N HIS A 60 19.08 -1.35 14.17
CA HIS A 60 18.30 -1.00 15.35
C HIS A 60 16.79 -1.19 15.08
N SER A 61 16.28 -0.67 13.96
CA SER A 61 14.87 -0.88 13.59
C SER A 61 14.51 -2.36 13.46
N ARG A 62 15.40 -3.18 12.90
CA ARG A 62 15.19 -4.63 12.78
C ARG A 62 15.23 -5.37 14.13
N PHE A 63 16.06 -4.92 15.07
CA PHE A 63 16.02 -5.43 16.45
C PHE A 63 14.71 -5.05 17.15
N LEU A 64 14.23 -3.81 17.00
CA LEU A 64 12.95 -3.40 17.57
C LEU A 64 11.75 -4.17 17.00
N SER A 65 11.83 -4.59 15.73
CA SER A 65 10.79 -5.41 15.10
C SER A 65 10.95 -6.92 15.36
N GLY A 66 11.82 -7.32 16.29
CA GLY A 66 12.02 -8.72 16.68
C GLY A 66 12.62 -9.61 15.60
N ASN A 67 13.21 -9.06 14.52
CA ASN A 67 13.72 -9.87 13.40
C ASN A 67 14.90 -10.77 13.77
N PHE A 68 15.55 -10.50 14.91
CA PHE A 68 16.68 -11.27 15.44
C PHE A 68 16.32 -12.04 16.71
N ASP A 69 15.06 -11.97 17.15
CA ASP A 69 14.59 -12.70 18.31
C ASP A 69 14.37 -14.18 17.94
N PRO A 70 14.49 -15.11 18.90
CA PRO A 70 14.12 -16.50 18.67
C PRO A 70 12.69 -16.64 18.12
N ILE A 71 12.48 -17.61 17.22
CA ILE A 71 11.15 -17.86 16.66
C ILE A 71 10.17 -18.13 17.81
N GLY A 72 9.05 -17.40 17.84
CA GLY A 72 8.01 -17.54 18.86
C GLY A 72 8.17 -16.62 20.07
N THR A 73 9.22 -15.80 20.15
CA THR A 73 9.42 -14.87 21.28
C THR A 73 8.99 -13.44 20.98
N ASP A 74 8.82 -13.06 19.71
CA ASP A 74 8.24 -11.77 19.34
C ASP A 74 6.70 -11.87 19.23
N PRO A 75 5.96 -10.79 19.54
CA PRO A 75 4.49 -10.81 19.58
C PRO A 75 3.81 -11.04 18.23
N TYR A 76 4.54 -10.92 17.11
CA TYR A 76 4.00 -11.04 15.76
C TYR A 76 4.23 -12.44 15.17
N SER A 77 5.22 -13.20 15.65
CA SER A 77 5.54 -14.56 15.16
C SER A 77 4.41 -15.58 15.26
N SER A 78 3.46 -15.36 16.17
CA SER A 78 2.34 -16.28 16.41
C SER A 78 1.10 -15.98 15.57
N ILE A 79 1.09 -14.88 14.79
CA ILE A 79 -0.06 -14.49 13.98
C ILE A 79 -0.26 -15.52 12.85
N PRO A 80 -1.38 -16.26 12.84
CA PRO A 80 -1.60 -17.28 11.83
C PRO A 80 -2.06 -16.65 10.52
N TYR A 81 -1.76 -17.32 9.40
CA TYR A 81 -2.21 -16.90 8.08
C TYR A 81 -3.75 -16.83 7.95
N SER A 82 -4.50 -17.53 8.81
CA SER A 82 -5.97 -17.49 8.85
C SER A 82 -6.55 -16.10 9.16
N ILE A 83 -5.74 -15.17 9.69
CA ILE A 83 -6.14 -13.77 9.92
C ILE A 83 -6.14 -12.97 8.60
N VAL A 84 -5.38 -13.41 7.59
CA VAL A 84 -5.37 -12.77 6.27
C VAL A 84 -6.74 -12.94 5.62
N ASP A 85 -7.36 -11.82 5.25
CA ASP A 85 -8.69 -11.78 4.61
C ASP A 85 -9.79 -12.49 5.42
N SER A 86 -9.70 -12.42 6.76
CA SER A 86 -10.67 -13.01 7.69
C SER A 86 -12.06 -12.38 7.58
N ILE A 87 -13.06 -13.03 8.19
CA ILE A 87 -14.45 -12.54 8.20
C ILE A 87 -14.52 -11.17 8.89
N GLU A 88 -13.79 -10.99 9.98
CA GLU A 88 -13.72 -9.75 10.75
C GLU A 88 -13.16 -8.61 9.89
N HIS A 89 -12.06 -8.85 9.17
CA HIS A 89 -11.49 -7.85 8.24
C HIS A 89 -12.43 -7.52 7.08
N LYS A 90 -13.17 -8.50 6.56
CA LYS A 90 -14.20 -8.30 5.52
C LYS A 90 -15.37 -7.46 6.03
N LEU A 91 -15.83 -7.71 7.25
CA LEU A 91 -16.90 -6.93 7.89
C LEU A 91 -16.46 -5.49 8.15
N LEU A 92 -15.23 -5.29 8.65
CA LEU A 92 -14.66 -3.96 8.84
C LEU A 92 -14.54 -3.21 7.51
N THR A 93 -14.03 -3.86 6.47
CA THR A 93 -13.94 -3.28 5.11
C THR A 93 -15.33 -2.86 4.62
N LYS A 94 -16.34 -3.72 4.78
CA LYS A 94 -17.71 -3.40 4.40
C LYS A 94 -18.27 -2.19 5.17
N GLN A 95 -17.98 -2.09 6.46
CA GLN A 95 -18.40 -0.94 7.27
C GLN A 95 -17.74 0.35 6.76
N ILE A 96 -16.41 0.36 6.63
CA ILE A 96 -15.64 1.52 6.15
C ILE A 96 -16.16 1.98 4.78
N VAL A 97 -16.36 1.05 3.85
CA VAL A 97 -16.89 1.37 2.51
C VAL A 97 -18.30 1.95 2.60
N SER A 98 -19.18 1.39 3.44
CA SER A 98 -20.54 1.88 3.61
C SER A 98 -20.59 3.29 4.20
N GLU A 99 -19.67 3.61 5.10
CA GLU A 99 -19.53 4.94 5.71
C GLU A 99 -18.81 5.96 4.80
N SER A 100 -18.08 5.48 3.79
CA SER A 100 -17.31 6.34 2.86
C SER A 100 -18.11 6.79 1.63
N ILE A 101 -19.26 6.19 1.35
CA ILE A 101 -20.09 6.54 0.19
C ILE A 101 -20.81 7.87 0.41
N VAL A 102 -20.68 8.80 -0.54
CA VAL A 102 -21.31 10.12 -0.49
C VAL A 102 -22.49 10.20 -1.46
N LEU A 103 -23.68 10.51 -0.92
CA LEU A 103 -24.87 10.82 -1.73
C LEU A 103 -24.84 12.30 -2.15
N LEU A 104 -24.38 12.57 -3.37
CA LEU A 104 -24.27 13.93 -3.89
C LEU A 104 -25.62 14.57 -4.23
N GLN A 105 -26.54 13.79 -4.81
CA GLN A 105 -27.88 14.26 -5.21
C GLN A 105 -28.91 13.15 -5.04
N ASN A 106 -30.12 13.50 -4.59
CA ASN A 106 -31.26 12.58 -4.50
C ASN A 106 -32.58 13.29 -4.84
N PRO A 107 -32.76 13.74 -6.10
CA PRO A 107 -33.96 14.45 -6.50
C PRO A 107 -35.18 13.54 -6.33
N LYS A 108 -36.29 14.11 -5.85
CA LYS A 108 -37.56 13.40 -5.63
C LYS A 108 -37.45 12.18 -4.68
N GLN A 109 -36.39 12.09 -3.86
CA GLN A 109 -36.19 10.99 -2.91
C GLN A 109 -36.26 9.61 -3.57
N ILE A 110 -35.61 9.46 -4.73
CA ILE A 110 -35.55 8.19 -5.48
C ILE A 110 -34.89 7.09 -4.65
N LEU A 111 -33.86 7.44 -3.89
CA LEU A 111 -33.20 6.55 -2.94
C LEU A 111 -33.72 6.76 -1.51
N PRO A 112 -33.84 5.69 -0.69
CA PRO A 112 -33.53 4.29 -1.04
C PRO A 112 -34.60 3.65 -1.93
N PHE A 113 -34.19 2.69 -2.76
CA PHE A 113 -35.11 1.96 -3.64
C PHE A 113 -36.11 1.10 -2.85
N ASN A 114 -37.37 1.08 -3.28
CA ASN A 114 -38.35 0.10 -2.79
C ASN A 114 -38.25 -1.19 -3.61
N LEU A 115 -37.46 -2.14 -3.12
CA LEU A 115 -37.19 -3.41 -3.80
C LEU A 115 -38.42 -4.31 -3.97
N THR A 116 -39.51 -4.11 -3.22
CA THR A 116 -40.75 -4.89 -3.42
C THR A 116 -41.53 -4.47 -4.68
N LYS A 117 -41.34 -3.22 -5.13
CA LYS A 117 -41.99 -2.64 -6.31
C LYS A 117 -41.15 -2.76 -7.57
N ILE A 118 -39.84 -2.84 -7.44
CA ILE A 118 -38.90 -2.95 -8.56
C ILE A 118 -38.75 -4.41 -8.94
N LYS A 119 -39.06 -4.75 -10.20
CA LYS A 119 -38.94 -6.13 -10.72
C LYS A 119 -37.64 -6.38 -11.49
N GLN A 120 -37.02 -5.32 -12.01
CA GLN A 120 -35.83 -5.40 -12.85
C GLN A 120 -34.94 -4.19 -12.57
N ILE A 121 -33.64 -4.42 -12.49
CA ILE A 121 -32.60 -3.40 -12.31
C ILE A 121 -31.61 -3.53 -13.47
N ALA A 122 -31.48 -2.48 -14.27
CA ALA A 122 -30.41 -2.40 -15.27
C ALA A 122 -29.18 -1.77 -14.63
N VAL A 123 -28.05 -2.48 -14.64
CA VAL A 123 -26.75 -1.96 -14.20
C VAL A 123 -25.93 -1.64 -15.45
N ILE A 124 -25.69 -0.35 -15.71
CA ILE A 124 -25.09 0.12 -16.96
C ILE A 124 -23.88 1.00 -16.63
N GLY A 125 -22.78 0.77 -17.35
CA GLY A 125 -21.55 1.58 -17.26
C GLY A 125 -20.29 0.70 -17.29
N PRO A 126 -19.17 1.22 -17.83
CA PRO A 126 -17.95 0.44 -18.03
C PRO A 126 -17.37 -0.11 -16.71
N SER A 127 -17.57 0.60 -15.60
CA SER A 127 -17.05 0.21 -14.28
C SER A 127 -17.92 -0.81 -13.54
N SER A 128 -19.12 -1.12 -14.03
CA SER A 128 -20.11 -1.91 -13.29
C SER A 128 -19.65 -3.35 -12.97
N ASN A 129 -18.87 -3.94 -13.88
CA ASN A 129 -18.31 -5.28 -13.75
C ASN A 129 -16.79 -5.29 -14.02
N ASP A 130 -16.09 -4.26 -13.56
CA ASP A 130 -14.65 -4.10 -13.75
C ASP A 130 -13.93 -4.07 -12.39
N ILE A 131 -13.09 -5.09 -12.16
CA ILE A 131 -12.30 -5.21 -10.92
C ILE A 131 -11.16 -4.19 -10.88
N THR A 132 -10.64 -3.74 -12.03
CA THR A 132 -9.48 -2.84 -12.09
C THR A 132 -9.82 -1.46 -11.56
N VAL A 133 -11.04 -1.00 -11.84
CA VAL A 133 -11.57 0.27 -11.32
C VAL A 133 -11.68 0.25 -9.80
N GLN A 134 -12.03 -0.89 -9.21
CA GLN A 134 -12.22 -1.05 -7.76
C GLN A 134 -10.91 -1.31 -7.01
N ALA A 135 -10.00 -2.07 -7.62
CA ALA A 135 -8.72 -2.42 -7.05
C ALA A 135 -7.78 -1.20 -7.00
N HIS A 136 -7.85 -0.33 -8.01
CA HIS A 136 -7.04 0.86 -8.14
C HIS A 136 -5.53 0.54 -8.05
N THR A 137 -4.75 1.29 -7.27
CA THR A 137 -3.30 1.10 -7.11
C THR A 137 -2.96 0.66 -5.69
N TYR A 138 -1.79 0.06 -5.49
CA TYR A 138 -1.29 -0.37 -4.16
C TYR A 138 -2.23 -1.34 -3.42
N HIS A 139 -2.83 -2.29 -4.13
CA HIS A 139 -3.66 -3.34 -3.55
C HIS A 139 -2.99 -4.71 -3.63
N GLY A 140 -3.38 -5.61 -2.72
CA GLY A 140 -3.09 -7.05 -2.82
C GLY A 140 -4.18 -7.81 -3.59
N THR A 141 -4.08 -9.14 -3.62
CA THR A 141 -5.11 -10.00 -4.21
C THR A 141 -6.02 -10.55 -3.10
N PRO A 142 -7.31 -10.16 -3.04
CA PRO A 142 -8.26 -10.68 -2.06
C PRO A 142 -8.69 -12.11 -2.41
N SER A 143 -9.27 -12.84 -1.45
CA SER A 143 -9.82 -14.18 -1.74
C SER A 143 -11.01 -14.13 -2.71
N LYS A 144 -11.69 -12.98 -2.79
CA LYS A 144 -12.82 -12.74 -3.69
C LYS A 144 -12.96 -11.27 -4.01
N TRP A 145 -13.05 -10.95 -5.30
CA TRP A 145 -13.51 -9.65 -5.78
C TRP A 145 -15.04 -9.59 -5.78
N ILE A 146 -15.62 -8.45 -5.39
CA ILE A 146 -17.06 -8.20 -5.46
C ILE A 146 -17.25 -6.91 -6.24
N THR A 147 -17.72 -7.02 -7.48
CA THR A 147 -18.03 -5.87 -8.31
C THR A 147 -19.31 -5.15 -7.88
N THR A 148 -19.54 -3.94 -8.41
CA THR A 148 -20.82 -3.24 -8.23
C THR A 148 -22.00 -4.10 -8.72
N LEU A 149 -21.82 -4.78 -9.86
CA LEU A 149 -22.80 -5.73 -10.39
C LEU A 149 -23.03 -6.89 -9.41
N ASP A 150 -21.97 -7.53 -8.91
CA ASP A 150 -22.08 -8.64 -7.95
C ASP A 150 -22.82 -8.21 -6.67
N GLY A 151 -22.48 -7.02 -6.15
CA GLY A 151 -23.12 -6.43 -4.98
C GLY A 151 -24.61 -6.22 -5.18
N ILE A 152 -25.01 -5.57 -6.28
CA ILE A 152 -26.43 -5.33 -6.61
C ILE A 152 -27.17 -6.65 -6.81
N GLN A 153 -26.60 -7.60 -7.57
CA GLN A 153 -27.21 -8.92 -7.80
C GLN A 153 -27.43 -9.68 -6.50
N SER A 154 -26.45 -9.68 -5.58
CA SER A 154 -26.54 -10.38 -4.30
C SER A 154 -27.68 -9.90 -3.39
N ILE A 155 -28.09 -8.63 -3.56
CA ILE A 155 -29.23 -8.05 -2.83
C ILE A 155 -30.52 -8.29 -3.61
N ALA A 156 -30.56 -8.02 -4.91
CA ALA A 156 -31.75 -8.18 -5.75
C ALA A 156 -32.30 -9.62 -5.71
N LEU A 157 -31.43 -10.63 -5.73
CA LEU A 157 -31.82 -12.04 -5.67
C LEU A 157 -32.48 -12.45 -4.34
N LYS A 158 -32.40 -11.63 -3.27
CA LYS A 158 -33.09 -11.90 -2.00
C LYS A 158 -34.56 -11.45 -2.00
N TYR A 159 -34.95 -10.62 -2.98
CA TYR A 159 -36.29 -10.00 -3.05
C TYR A 159 -37.10 -10.49 -4.26
N ASN A 160 -36.57 -11.42 -5.04
CA ASN A 160 -37.27 -12.21 -6.06
C ASN A 160 -37.69 -13.56 -5.49
#